data_AF-A0A2N6AH08-F1
#
_entry.id   AF-A0A2N6AH08-F1
#
_cell.length_a   1.000
_cell.length_b   1.000
_cell.length_c   1.000
_cell.angle_alpha   90.00
_cell.angle_beta   90.00
_cell.angle_gamma   90.00
#
_symmetry.space_group_name_H-M   'P 1'
#
loop_
_entity.id
_entity.type
_entity.pdbx_description
1 polymer ?
#
loop_
_entity_poly.entity_id
_entity_poly.type
_entity_poly.pdbx_seq_one_letter_code
_entity_poly.pdbx_strand_id
1 'polypeptide(L)'
;MLPVFFFWVILLLFYHFSLTQKKLVKKRAVVLLIIFLSFCLLLGLICGKVFKSLSLIELVLTVVMLFLGVGIALTSVILGLSKNGKSKNTRLSQFLSHFGLGIFIIGLTGAYSLEQESYADAVPSKPLFIHGDQYTIEELYKNPELNSLSTVASIKLKAALSGNHAIVLPERRYFYQNDAFFPISAMVFSRLILYNITLGEPNDDGSWQIRVKKKPFAPTCVAWRGFHFYWLHCWRDNQKGGRQGL
;
A
#
# COMPACT_ATOMS: atom_id res chain seq x y z
N MET A 1 -3.39 2.89 -14.09
CA MET A 1 -2.26 3.38 -14.92
C MET A 1 -0.97 3.64 -14.14
N LEU A 2 -0.99 4.08 -12.87
CA LEU A 2 0.22 4.24 -12.04
C LEU A 2 1.17 3.00 -11.92
N PRO A 3 0.67 1.75 -11.83
CA PRO A 3 1.53 0.57 -11.66
C PRO A 3 2.46 0.33 -12.86
N VAL A 4 1.98 0.66 -14.07
CA VAL A 4 2.73 0.50 -15.32
C VAL A 4 3.90 1.48 -15.36
N PHE A 5 3.70 2.73 -14.92
CA PHE A 5 4.75 3.73 -14.85
C PHE A 5 5.87 3.33 -13.88
N PHE A 6 5.52 2.83 -12.68
CA PHE A 6 6.50 2.34 -11.71
C PHE A 6 7.28 1.12 -12.21
N PHE A 7 6.63 0.21 -12.93
CA PHE A 7 7.29 -0.91 -13.58
C PHE A 7 8.37 -0.45 -14.57
N TRP A 8 8.06 0.53 -15.44
CA TRP A 8 9.02 1.10 -16.38
C TRP A 8 10.21 1.78 -15.70
N VAL A 9 9.98 2.51 -14.61
CA VAL A 9 11.06 3.15 -13.85
C VAL A 9 11.99 2.12 -13.22
N ILE A 10 11.43 1.05 -12.62
CA ILE A 10 12.23 -0.02 -12.01
C ILE A 10 13.02 -0.79 -13.07
N LEU A 11 12.42 -1.05 -14.24
CA LEU A 11 13.08 -1.74 -15.36
C LEU A 11 14.22 -0.88 -15.94
N LEU A 12 14.04 0.44 -16.02
CA LEU A 12 15.08 1.39 -16.39
C LEU A 12 16.22 1.46 -15.37
N LEU A 13 15.91 1.41 -14.07
CA LEU A 13 16.93 1.37 -13.01
C LEU A 13 17.72 0.05 -13.03
N PHE A 14 17.06 -1.08 -13.25
CA PHE A 14 17.71 -2.39 -13.41
C PHE A 14 18.57 -2.44 -14.68
N TYR A 15 18.08 -1.86 -15.78
CA TYR A 15 18.82 -1.72 -17.02
C TYR A 15 20.08 -0.85 -16.81
N HIS A 16 19.95 0.28 -16.12
CA HIS A 16 21.07 1.17 -15.84
C HIS A 16 22.11 0.53 -14.90
N PHE A 17 21.66 -0.23 -13.90
CA PHE A 17 22.54 -1.02 -13.02
C PHE A 17 23.24 -2.17 -13.77
N SER A 18 22.58 -2.76 -14.76
CA SER A 18 23.18 -3.78 -15.66
C SER A 18 24.24 -3.18 -16.59
N LEU A 19 24.07 -1.93 -17.03
CA LEU A 19 25.04 -1.23 -17.88
C LEU A 19 26.37 -0.94 -17.17
N THR A 20 26.38 -0.85 -15.84
CA THR A 20 27.57 -0.53 -15.03
C THR A 20 28.44 -1.74 -14.69
N GLN A 21 28.06 -2.96 -15.08
CA GLN A 21 28.81 -4.19 -14.79
C GLN A 21 29.73 -4.64 -15.95
N LYS A 22 30.88 -5.27 -15.62
CA LYS A 22 31.86 -5.79 -16.59
C LYS A 22 31.21 -6.75 -17.62
N LYS A 23 31.66 -6.72 -18.89
CA LYS A 23 31.07 -7.45 -20.06
C LYS A 23 30.67 -8.93 -19.80
N LEU A 24 31.44 -9.67 -19.00
CA LEU A 24 31.18 -11.08 -18.68
C LEU A 24 30.07 -11.30 -17.65
N VAL A 25 29.94 -10.39 -16.68
CA VAL A 25 28.84 -10.37 -15.70
C VAL A 25 27.52 -10.00 -16.40
N LYS A 26 27.60 -9.13 -17.41
CA LYS A 26 26.46 -8.65 -18.20
C LYS A 26 25.71 -9.78 -18.94
N LYS A 27 26.40 -10.73 -19.59
CA LYS A 27 25.75 -11.86 -20.28
C LYS A 27 25.02 -12.80 -19.33
N ARG A 28 25.66 -13.18 -18.21
CA ARG A 28 25.04 -14.05 -17.20
C ARG A 28 23.84 -13.38 -16.53
N ALA A 29 23.95 -12.08 -16.23
CA ALA A 29 22.86 -11.31 -15.65
C ALA A 29 21.63 -11.22 -16.58
N VAL A 30 21.83 -11.04 -17.88
CA VAL A 30 20.72 -11.01 -18.86
C VAL A 30 19.99 -12.36 -18.94
N VAL A 31 20.73 -13.47 -19.00
CA VAL A 31 20.11 -14.81 -19.03
C VAL A 31 19.31 -15.08 -17.75
N LEU A 32 19.88 -14.75 -16.57
CA LEU A 32 19.18 -14.90 -15.29
C LEU A 32 17.93 -14.02 -15.21
N LEU A 33 17.99 -12.79 -15.74
CA LEU A 33 16.83 -11.89 -15.81
C LEU A 33 15.73 -12.46 -16.70
N ILE A 34 16.08 -13.02 -17.87
CA ILE A 34 15.10 -13.66 -18.77
C ILE A 34 14.45 -14.85 -18.07
N ILE A 35 15.24 -15.75 -17.46
CA ILE A 35 14.71 -16.91 -16.71
C ILE A 35 13.76 -16.45 -15.61
N PHE A 36 14.14 -15.42 -14.86
CA PHE A 36 13.31 -14.85 -13.79
C PHE A 36 12.01 -14.24 -14.30
N LEU A 37 12.04 -13.49 -15.40
CA LEU A 37 10.84 -12.91 -16.01
C LEU A 37 9.93 -14.00 -16.57
N SER A 38 10.48 -15.03 -17.21
CA SER A 38 9.73 -16.20 -17.68
C SER A 38 9.08 -16.97 -16.52
N PHE A 39 9.79 -17.12 -15.40
CA PHE A 39 9.25 -17.75 -14.20
C PHE A 39 8.11 -16.92 -13.58
N CYS A 40 8.27 -15.59 -13.48
CA CYS A 40 7.20 -14.70 -13.01
C CYS A 40 5.96 -14.76 -13.91
N LEU A 41 6.15 -14.80 -15.23
CA LEU A 41 5.06 -14.95 -16.19
C LEU A 41 4.31 -16.27 -15.98
N LEU A 42 5.04 -17.38 -15.81
CA LEU A 42 4.46 -18.70 -15.59
C LEU A 42 3.69 -18.78 -14.26
N LEU A 43 4.23 -18.21 -13.19
CA LEU A 43 3.53 -18.05 -11.91
C LEU A 43 2.27 -17.20 -12.05
N GLY A 44 2.34 -16.09 -12.78
CA GLY A 44 1.18 -15.27 -13.10
C GLY A 44 0.11 -16.06 -13.86
N LEU A 45 0.49 -16.88 -14.84
CA LEU A 45 -0.45 -17.74 -15.57
C LEU A 45 -1.11 -18.79 -14.66
N ILE A 46 -0.37 -19.39 -13.73
CA ILE A 46 -0.91 -20.39 -12.78
C ILE A 46 -1.87 -19.72 -11.78
N CYS A 47 -1.45 -18.63 -11.16
CA CYS A 47 -2.28 -17.91 -10.19
C CYS A 47 -3.51 -17.26 -10.83
N GLY A 48 -3.46 -16.91 -12.14
CA GLY A 48 -4.56 -16.24 -12.84
C GLY A 48 -5.75 -17.16 -13.02
N LYS A 49 -5.51 -18.46 -13.09
CA LYS A 49 -6.58 -19.48 -13.09
C LYS A 49 -7.28 -19.57 -11.74
N VAL A 50 -6.59 -19.23 -10.64
CA VAL A 50 -7.12 -19.29 -9.27
C VAL A 50 -7.87 -17.98 -8.92
N PHE A 51 -7.31 -16.84 -9.31
CA PHE A 51 -7.86 -15.52 -9.02
C PHE A 51 -8.64 -14.98 -10.23
N LYS A 52 -9.87 -15.47 -10.44
CA LYS A 52 -10.77 -15.05 -11.54
C LYS A 52 -11.05 -13.54 -11.63
N SER A 53 -10.73 -12.78 -10.59
CA SER A 53 -11.03 -11.34 -10.47
C SER A 53 -9.92 -10.41 -10.97
N LEU A 54 -8.71 -10.92 -11.24
CA LEU A 54 -7.57 -10.11 -11.67
C LEU A 54 -7.25 -10.33 -13.14
N SER A 55 -6.91 -9.26 -13.86
CA SER A 55 -6.38 -9.42 -15.21
C SER A 55 -5.01 -10.12 -15.17
N LEU A 56 -4.68 -10.87 -16.23
CA LEU A 56 -3.38 -11.55 -16.35
C LEU A 56 -2.21 -10.58 -16.11
N ILE A 57 -2.34 -9.36 -16.65
CA ILE A 57 -1.32 -8.31 -16.56
C ILE A 57 -1.12 -7.88 -15.11
N GLU A 58 -2.19 -7.60 -14.37
CA GLU A 58 -2.10 -7.22 -12.95
C GLU A 58 -1.43 -8.30 -12.13
N LEU A 59 -1.77 -9.55 -12.39
CA LEU A 59 -1.20 -10.66 -11.65
C LEU A 59 0.29 -10.87 -11.95
N VAL A 60 0.71 -10.81 -13.22
CA VAL A 60 2.15 -10.87 -13.58
C VAL A 60 2.90 -9.71 -12.93
N LEU A 61 2.35 -8.49 -12.95
CA LEU A 61 2.95 -7.34 -12.29
C LEU A 61 3.05 -7.53 -10.78
N THR A 62 2.00 -8.03 -10.13
CA THR A 62 2.01 -8.35 -8.69
C THR A 62 3.10 -9.35 -8.34
N VAL A 63 3.22 -10.44 -9.11
CA VAL A 63 4.25 -11.45 -8.89
C VAL A 63 5.65 -10.83 -9.05
N VAL A 64 5.91 -10.13 -10.15
CA VAL A 64 7.23 -9.50 -10.39
C VAL A 64 7.59 -8.52 -9.27
N MET A 65 6.66 -7.67 -8.85
CA MET A 65 6.91 -6.69 -7.79
C MET A 65 7.17 -7.36 -6.43
N LEU A 66 6.46 -8.42 -6.10
CA LEU A 66 6.71 -9.19 -4.87
C LEU A 66 8.11 -9.81 -4.87
N PHE A 67 8.51 -10.47 -5.95
CA PHE A 67 9.85 -11.03 -6.05
C PHE A 67 10.93 -9.96 -5.97
N LEU A 68 10.72 -8.80 -6.60
CA LEU A 68 11.67 -7.69 -6.54
C LEU A 68 11.78 -7.13 -5.13
N GLY A 69 10.66 -6.91 -4.43
CA GLY A 69 10.64 -6.46 -3.04
C GLY A 69 11.35 -7.45 -2.10
N VAL A 70 11.04 -8.75 -2.23
CA VAL A 70 11.70 -9.82 -1.46
C VAL A 70 13.18 -9.91 -1.78
N GLY A 71 13.56 -9.85 -3.05
CA GLY A 71 14.95 -9.91 -3.50
C GLY A 71 15.79 -8.75 -2.96
N ILE A 72 15.26 -7.53 -2.98
CA ILE A 72 15.92 -6.35 -2.39
C ILE A 72 16.06 -6.54 -0.88
N ALA A 73 15.01 -6.97 -0.18
CA ALA A 73 15.04 -7.20 1.26
C ALA A 73 16.07 -8.29 1.65
N LEU A 74 16.07 -9.43 0.99
CA LEU A 74 17.01 -10.53 1.25
C LEU A 74 18.46 -10.12 0.96
N THR A 75 18.70 -9.46 -0.19
CA THR A 75 20.04 -8.99 -0.56
C THR A 75 20.56 -7.99 0.46
N SER A 76 19.69 -7.13 1.00
CA SER A 76 20.05 -6.18 2.04
C SER A 76 20.49 -6.87 3.35
N VAL A 77 19.81 -7.95 3.75
CA VAL A 77 20.16 -8.77 4.93
C VAL A 77 21.54 -9.40 4.71
N ILE A 78 21.74 -10.05 3.57
CA ILE A 78 23.01 -10.73 3.24
C ILE A 78 24.18 -9.73 3.25
N LEU A 79 24.01 -8.58 2.61
CA LEU A 79 25.05 -7.54 2.55
C LEU A 79 25.27 -6.85 3.90
N GLY A 80 24.22 -6.70 4.73
CA GLY A 80 24.31 -6.16 6.08
C GLY A 80 25.09 -7.07 7.03
N LEU A 81 24.89 -8.40 6.90
CA LEU A 81 25.59 -9.41 7.69
C LEU A 81 27.02 -9.68 7.20
N SER A 82 27.32 -9.36 5.95
CA SER A 82 28.64 -9.58 5.36
C SER A 82 29.74 -8.74 6.05
N LYS A 83 30.89 -9.37 6.31
CA LYS A 83 32.10 -8.74 6.89
C LYS A 83 33.02 -8.16 5.80
N ASN A 84 32.46 -7.36 4.88
CA ASN A 84 33.19 -6.81 3.74
C ASN A 84 34.08 -5.57 4.06
N GLY A 85 34.75 -5.54 5.22
CA GLY A 85 35.65 -4.44 5.62
C GLY A 85 35.01 -3.05 5.80
N LYS A 86 33.70 -2.91 5.59
CA LYS A 86 32.94 -1.66 5.76
C LYS A 86 32.64 -1.36 7.23
N SER A 87 32.62 -0.07 7.56
CA SER A 87 32.16 0.43 8.87
C SER A 87 30.76 -0.08 9.23
N LYS A 88 30.51 -0.27 10.53
CA LYS A 88 29.22 -0.72 11.09
C LYS A 88 28.07 0.21 10.66
N ASN A 89 28.29 1.52 10.67
CA ASN A 89 27.26 2.51 10.32
C ASN A 89 26.88 2.43 8.85
N THR A 90 27.87 2.25 7.96
CA THR A 90 27.62 2.08 6.52
C THR A 90 26.82 0.80 6.24
N ARG A 91 27.13 -0.31 6.92
CA ARG A 91 26.38 -1.57 6.78
C ARG A 91 24.95 -1.43 7.28
N LEU A 92 24.75 -0.79 8.44
CA LEU A 92 23.42 -0.56 8.99
C LEU A 92 22.57 0.34 8.09
N SER A 93 23.15 1.42 7.56
CA SER A 93 22.49 2.30 6.60
C SER A 93 22.11 1.56 5.32
N GLN A 94 23.04 0.79 4.74
CA GLN A 94 22.79 0.01 3.53
C GLN A 94 21.67 -1.02 3.76
N PHE A 95 21.69 -1.71 4.91
CA PHE A 95 20.65 -2.65 5.33
C PHE A 95 19.29 -1.95 5.45
N LEU A 96 19.16 -0.95 6.33
CA LEU A 96 17.88 -0.28 6.61
C LEU A 96 17.20 0.27 5.35
N SER A 97 17.99 0.80 4.42
CA SER A 97 17.47 1.47 3.23
C SER A 97 16.91 0.49 2.21
N HIS A 98 17.68 -0.56 1.91
CA HIS A 98 17.25 -1.57 0.95
C HIS A 98 16.20 -2.49 1.58
N PHE A 99 16.37 -2.86 2.84
CA PHE A 99 15.37 -3.62 3.58
C PHE A 99 14.04 -2.87 3.61
N GLY A 100 14.05 -1.60 4.00
CA GLY A 100 12.86 -0.75 4.04
C GLY A 100 12.23 -0.56 2.66
N LEU A 101 13.03 -0.40 1.60
CA LEU A 101 12.53 -0.36 0.23
C LEU A 101 11.85 -1.68 -0.18
N GLY A 102 12.47 -2.82 0.16
CA GLY A 102 11.90 -4.14 -0.13
C GLY A 102 10.56 -4.36 0.58
N ILE A 103 10.49 -4.05 1.88
CA ILE A 103 9.25 -4.13 2.65
C ILE A 103 8.21 -3.13 2.13
N PHE A 104 8.61 -1.92 1.75
CA PHE A 104 7.71 -0.94 1.13
C PHE A 104 7.09 -1.46 -0.16
N ILE A 105 7.90 -2.05 -1.05
CA ILE A 105 7.40 -2.63 -2.32
C ILE A 105 6.42 -3.78 -2.04
N ILE A 106 6.78 -4.70 -1.14
CA ILE A 106 5.89 -5.81 -0.73
C ILE A 106 4.58 -5.26 -0.17
N GLY A 107 4.65 -4.28 0.73
CA GLY A 107 3.49 -3.65 1.34
C GLY A 107 2.60 -2.97 0.32
N LEU A 108 3.20 -2.22 -0.61
CA LEU A 108 2.49 -1.49 -1.66
C LEU A 108 1.78 -2.46 -2.60
N THR A 109 2.49 -3.49 -3.06
CA THR A 109 1.94 -4.52 -3.93
C THR A 109 0.81 -5.28 -3.24
N GLY A 110 0.98 -5.65 -1.97
CA GLY A 110 -0.06 -6.28 -1.17
C GLY A 110 -1.28 -5.39 -0.99
N ALA A 111 -1.08 -4.10 -0.72
CA ALA A 111 -2.17 -3.15 -0.51
C ALA A 111 -3.05 -2.91 -1.72
N TYR A 112 -2.47 -2.94 -2.93
CA TYR A 112 -3.24 -2.84 -4.17
C TYR A 112 -3.85 -4.16 -4.60
N SER A 113 -3.09 -5.26 -4.50
CA SER A 113 -3.53 -6.56 -5.04
C SER A 113 -4.59 -7.24 -4.17
N LEU A 114 -4.62 -6.93 -2.87
CA LEU A 114 -5.56 -7.50 -1.90
C LEU A 114 -6.61 -6.47 -1.45
N GLU A 115 -6.72 -5.36 -2.17
CA GLU A 115 -7.73 -4.35 -1.92
C GLU A 115 -9.13 -4.95 -2.14
N GLN A 116 -10.02 -4.72 -1.18
CA GLN A 116 -11.41 -5.13 -1.28
C GLN A 116 -12.29 -3.89 -1.14
N GLU A 117 -13.18 -3.68 -2.10
CA GLU A 117 -14.13 -2.57 -2.10
C GLU A 117 -15.53 -3.14 -2.27
N SER A 118 -16.43 -2.76 -1.36
CA SER A 118 -17.82 -3.18 -1.36
C SER A 118 -18.74 -1.98 -1.09
N TYR A 119 -19.92 -2.06 -1.67
CA TYR A 119 -21.02 -1.12 -1.47
C TYR A 119 -22.16 -1.91 -0.86
N ALA A 120 -22.78 -1.35 0.16
CA ALA A 120 -23.89 -2.00 0.83
C ALA A 120 -24.80 -0.96 1.45
N ASP A 121 -26.08 -1.30 1.55
CA ASP A 121 -27.08 -0.49 2.22
C ASP A 121 -27.11 -0.87 3.71
N ALA A 122 -26.81 0.11 4.56
CA ALA A 122 -26.74 -0.04 6.00
C ALA A 122 -27.98 0.57 6.64
N VAL A 123 -28.76 -0.26 7.33
CA VAL A 123 -29.88 0.20 8.14
C VAL A 123 -29.35 0.64 9.51
N PRO A 124 -29.69 1.85 9.99
CA PRO A 124 -29.31 2.31 11.33
C PRO A 124 -29.65 1.30 12.43
N SER A 125 -28.76 1.16 13.41
CA SER A 125 -28.84 0.22 14.54
C SER A 125 -28.87 -1.28 14.18
N LYS A 126 -28.82 -1.66 12.89
CA LYS A 126 -28.68 -3.07 12.48
C LYS A 126 -27.23 -3.39 12.11
N PRO A 127 -26.75 -4.60 12.47
CA PRO A 127 -25.42 -5.04 12.07
C PRO A 127 -25.40 -5.40 10.58
N LEU A 128 -24.37 -4.93 9.90
CA LEU A 128 -24.07 -5.23 8.50
C LEU A 128 -22.72 -5.94 8.42
N PHE A 129 -22.65 -7.05 7.69
CA PHE A 129 -21.43 -7.87 7.57
C PHE A 129 -20.83 -7.74 6.18
N ILE A 130 -19.59 -7.25 6.10
CA ILE A 130 -18.86 -7.07 4.84
C ILE A 130 -17.48 -7.67 5.00
N HIS A 131 -17.10 -8.59 4.11
CA HIS A 131 -15.81 -9.29 4.15
C HIS A 131 -15.45 -9.91 5.52
N GLY A 132 -16.47 -10.36 6.25
CA GLY A 132 -16.36 -10.94 7.59
C GLY A 132 -16.31 -9.92 8.74
N ASP A 133 -16.10 -8.64 8.46
CA ASP A 133 -16.13 -7.58 9.46
C ASP A 133 -17.57 -7.09 9.70
N GLN A 134 -17.87 -6.67 10.93
CA GLN A 134 -19.21 -6.16 11.30
C GLN A 134 -19.18 -4.64 11.41
N TYR A 135 -20.16 -4.00 10.79
CA TYR A 135 -20.38 -2.56 10.77
C TYR A 135 -21.76 -2.28 11.38
N THR A 136 -21.87 -1.24 12.20
CA THR A 136 -23.16 -0.83 12.76
C THR A 136 -23.21 0.68 12.84
N ILE A 137 -24.17 1.30 12.19
CA ILE A 137 -24.44 2.74 12.35
C ILE A 137 -25.14 2.89 13.71
N GLU A 138 -24.44 3.43 14.70
CA GLU A 138 -24.99 3.67 16.04
C GLU A 138 -25.82 4.96 16.06
N GLU A 139 -25.33 6.01 15.39
CA GLU A 139 -25.97 7.32 15.39
C GLU A 139 -25.79 8.01 14.04
N LEU A 140 -26.79 8.80 13.65
CA LEU A 140 -26.75 9.72 12.52
C LEU A 140 -27.16 11.09 13.02
N TYR A 141 -26.30 12.09 12.83
CA TYR A 141 -26.61 13.46 13.22
C TYR A 141 -26.21 14.43 12.13
N LYS A 142 -26.96 15.54 12.06
CA LYS A 142 -26.66 16.64 11.15
C LYS A 142 -25.76 17.64 11.86
N ASN A 143 -24.65 18.00 11.22
CA ASN A 143 -23.76 19.04 11.68
C ASN A 143 -23.84 20.24 10.71
N PRO A 144 -24.61 21.29 11.04
CA PRO A 144 -24.64 22.49 10.23
C PRO A 144 -23.31 23.27 10.41
N GLU A 145 -22.58 23.46 9.33
CA GLU A 145 -21.41 24.36 9.26
C GLU A 145 -21.77 25.61 8.45
N LEU A 146 -20.99 26.69 8.60
CA LEU A 146 -21.29 28.01 8.04
C LEU A 146 -21.59 28.01 6.52
N ASN A 147 -20.96 27.08 5.78
CA ASN A 147 -21.05 26.97 4.32
C ASN A 147 -21.48 25.58 3.83
N SER A 148 -21.85 24.67 4.74
CA SER A 148 -22.26 23.32 4.36
C SER A 148 -23.22 22.68 5.35
N LEU A 149 -24.14 21.88 4.83
CA LEU A 149 -24.94 20.97 5.64
C LEU A 149 -24.29 19.59 5.62
N SER A 150 -23.84 19.13 6.79
CA SER A 150 -23.20 17.83 6.91
C SER A 150 -24.08 16.81 7.59
N THR A 151 -24.03 15.57 7.14
CA THR A 151 -24.55 14.41 7.86
C THR A 151 -23.38 13.53 8.25
N VAL A 152 -23.24 13.26 9.55
CA VAL A 152 -22.18 12.43 10.12
C VAL A 152 -22.81 11.14 10.63
N ALA A 153 -22.18 10.00 10.30
CA ALA A 153 -22.57 8.70 10.83
C ALA A 153 -21.54 8.25 11.87
N SER A 154 -21.98 7.87 13.07
CA SER A 154 -21.15 7.13 14.02
C SER A 154 -21.24 5.65 13.70
N ILE A 155 -20.18 5.10 13.09
CA ILE A 155 -20.14 3.70 12.69
C ILE A 155 -19.20 2.93 13.62
N LYS A 156 -19.73 1.91 14.27
CA LYS A 156 -18.94 0.94 15.02
C LYS A 156 -18.47 -0.17 14.10
N LEU A 157 -17.15 -0.27 13.95
CA LEU A 157 -16.45 -1.33 13.25
C LEU A 157 -15.97 -2.37 14.26
N LYS A 158 -16.32 -3.64 14.04
CA LYS A 158 -15.73 -4.79 14.72
C LYS A 158 -14.96 -5.63 13.70
N ALA A 159 -13.63 -5.56 13.78
CA ALA A 159 -12.75 -6.25 12.84
C ALA A 159 -12.66 -7.75 13.19
N ALA A 160 -12.94 -8.63 12.23
CA ALA A 160 -12.98 -10.07 12.43
C ALA A 160 -11.62 -10.65 12.86
N LEU A 161 -10.53 -10.15 12.26
CA LEU A 161 -9.17 -10.67 12.46
C LEU A 161 -8.53 -10.26 13.79
N SER A 162 -8.97 -9.16 14.38
CA SER A 162 -8.41 -8.67 15.66
C SER A 162 -9.40 -8.74 16.81
N GLY A 163 -10.71 -8.80 16.53
CA GLY A 163 -11.76 -8.64 17.54
C GLY A 163 -11.89 -7.21 18.09
N ASN A 164 -11.04 -6.29 17.63
CA ASN A 164 -11.03 -4.91 18.12
C ASN A 164 -12.22 -4.15 17.57
N HIS A 165 -12.76 -3.29 18.43
CA HIS A 165 -13.79 -2.33 18.07
C HIS A 165 -13.14 -0.97 17.79
N ALA A 166 -13.65 -0.27 16.78
CA ALA A 166 -13.29 1.10 16.49
C ALA A 166 -14.55 1.88 16.13
N ILE A 167 -14.59 3.16 16.50
CA ILE A 167 -15.62 4.09 16.05
C ILE A 167 -15.03 4.91 14.91
N VAL A 168 -15.74 4.98 13.80
CA VAL A 168 -15.39 5.77 12.61
C VAL A 168 -16.51 6.74 12.31
N LEU A 169 -16.14 7.96 11.94
CA LEU A 169 -17.07 9.08 11.74
C LEU A 169 -17.05 9.56 10.29
N PRO A 170 -17.53 8.78 9.30
CA PRO A 170 -17.64 9.27 7.93
C PRO A 170 -18.73 10.34 7.83
N GLU A 171 -18.56 11.24 6.88
CA GLU A 171 -19.40 12.42 6.72
C GLU A 171 -19.82 12.59 5.27
N ARG A 172 -21.03 13.10 5.04
CA ARG A 172 -21.50 13.58 3.73
C ARG A 172 -21.81 15.05 3.85
N ARG A 173 -21.17 15.89 3.03
CA ARG A 173 -21.34 17.35 3.04
C ARG A 173 -22.09 17.82 1.81
N TYR A 174 -23.05 18.72 2.00
CA TYR A 174 -23.65 19.50 0.94
C TYR A 174 -23.08 20.91 0.97
N PHE A 175 -22.47 21.36 -0.13
CA PHE A 175 -21.93 22.72 -0.23
C PHE A 175 -22.88 23.63 -1.02
N TYR A 176 -23.38 24.69 -0.36
CA TYR A 176 -24.33 25.63 -0.96
C TYR A 176 -23.78 26.33 -2.22
N GLN A 177 -22.47 26.60 -2.27
CA GLN A 177 -21.83 27.30 -3.39
C GLN A 177 -21.79 26.47 -4.68
N ASN A 178 -21.69 25.14 -4.55
CA ASN A 178 -21.51 24.23 -5.68
C ASN A 178 -22.78 23.45 -6.00
N ASP A 179 -23.83 23.61 -5.18
CA ASP A 179 -25.08 22.83 -5.26
C ASP A 179 -24.82 21.32 -5.42
N ALA A 180 -23.89 20.80 -4.61
CA ALA A 180 -23.37 19.45 -4.77
C ALA A 180 -23.02 18.77 -3.44
N PHE A 181 -23.19 17.44 -3.42
CA PHE A 181 -22.84 16.57 -2.31
C PHE A 181 -21.45 15.96 -2.49
N PHE A 182 -20.67 15.97 -1.41
CA PHE A 182 -19.34 15.38 -1.37
C PHE A 182 -19.22 14.43 -0.17
N PRO A 183 -18.79 13.19 -0.39
CA PRO A 183 -18.52 12.27 0.69
C PRO A 183 -17.11 12.49 1.25
N ILE A 184 -16.99 12.41 2.58
CA ILE A 184 -15.72 12.45 3.32
C ILE A 184 -15.56 11.10 4.01
N SER A 185 -14.50 10.39 3.62
CA SER A 185 -14.17 9.09 4.15
C SER A 185 -13.55 9.19 5.54
N ALA A 186 -13.99 8.32 6.46
CA ALA A 186 -13.26 8.05 7.69
C ALA A 186 -12.25 6.92 7.48
N MET A 187 -11.06 7.08 8.04
CA MET A 187 -9.98 6.11 7.95
C MET A 187 -9.60 5.59 9.33
N VAL A 188 -9.46 4.27 9.46
CA VAL A 188 -8.98 3.65 10.69
C VAL A 188 -8.01 2.51 10.41
N PHE A 189 -6.97 2.44 11.23
CA PHE A 189 -5.99 1.36 11.19
C PHE A 189 -6.34 0.27 12.20
N SER A 190 -6.35 -0.98 11.76
CA SER A 190 -6.39 -2.14 12.65
C SER A 190 -5.33 -3.14 12.19
N ARG A 191 -4.28 -3.29 13.00
CA ARG A 191 -3.07 -4.07 12.66
C ARG A 191 -2.47 -3.62 11.32
N LEU A 192 -2.45 -4.52 10.33
CA LEU A 192 -1.91 -4.28 9.00
C LEU A 192 -2.98 -3.86 7.99
N ILE A 193 -4.18 -3.50 8.43
CA ILE A 193 -5.30 -3.18 7.53
C ILE A 193 -5.72 -1.72 7.75
N LEU A 194 -5.81 -0.99 6.65
CA LEU A 194 -6.46 0.31 6.60
C LEU A 194 -7.89 0.14 6.11
N TYR A 195 -8.85 0.55 6.93
CA TYR A 195 -10.25 0.65 6.57
C TYR A 195 -10.53 2.09 6.15
N ASN A 196 -11.14 2.25 4.99
CA ASN A 196 -11.68 3.51 4.52
C ASN A 196 -13.18 3.30 4.34
N ILE A 197 -13.98 4.02 5.12
CA ILE A 197 -15.43 3.92 5.13
C ILE A 197 -15.98 5.26 4.69
N THR A 198 -16.86 5.24 3.71
CA THR A 198 -17.45 6.43 3.10
C THR A 198 -18.96 6.36 3.20
N LEU A 199 -19.58 7.45 3.65
CA LEU A 199 -21.03 7.58 3.72
C LEU A 199 -21.56 8.10 2.38
N GLY A 200 -22.48 7.35 1.79
CA GLY A 200 -23.15 7.67 0.53
C GLY A 200 -24.52 8.30 0.76
N GLU A 201 -25.45 8.00 -0.14
CA GLU A 201 -26.79 8.58 -0.13
C GLU A 201 -27.73 7.81 0.80
N PRO A 202 -28.71 8.49 1.43
CA PRO A 202 -29.84 7.80 2.05
C PRO A 202 -30.72 7.21 0.96
N ASN A 203 -31.25 6.02 1.24
CA ASN A 203 -32.25 5.35 0.43
C ASN A 203 -33.66 5.70 0.95
N ASP A 204 -34.67 5.49 0.11
CA ASP A 204 -36.07 5.80 0.44
C ASP A 204 -36.62 5.00 1.65
N ASP A 205 -36.03 3.83 1.93
CA ASP A 205 -36.38 2.95 3.05
C ASP A 205 -35.72 3.35 4.39
N GLY A 206 -34.95 4.45 4.40
CA GLY A 206 -34.21 4.94 5.56
C GLY A 206 -32.87 4.23 5.79
N SER A 207 -32.46 3.31 4.91
CA SER A 207 -31.09 2.80 4.89
C SER A 207 -30.13 3.82 4.27
N TRP A 208 -28.84 3.63 4.49
CA TRP A 208 -27.78 4.49 3.95
C TRP A 208 -26.79 3.66 3.15
N GLN A 209 -26.49 4.11 1.94
CA GLN A 209 -25.42 3.50 1.18
C GLN A 209 -24.08 3.76 1.88
N ILE A 210 -23.34 2.71 2.18
CA ILE A 210 -21.97 2.79 2.67
C ILE A 210 -21.03 2.15 1.66
N ARG A 211 -19.88 2.79 1.46
CA ARG A 211 -18.76 2.21 0.72
C ARG A 211 -17.66 1.86 1.70
N VAL A 212 -17.30 0.60 1.74
CA VAL A 212 -16.24 0.08 2.60
C VAL A 212 -15.09 -0.40 1.73
N LYS A 213 -13.91 0.16 1.99
CA LYS A 213 -12.68 -0.15 1.28
C LYS A 213 -11.63 -0.63 2.27
N LYS A 214 -11.22 -1.88 2.14
CA LYS A 214 -10.24 -2.57 2.99
C LYS A 214 -8.94 -2.69 2.23
N LYS A 215 -7.86 -2.10 2.75
CA LYS A 215 -6.51 -2.16 2.18
C LYS A 215 -5.55 -2.87 3.15
N PRO A 216 -5.30 -4.17 2.96
CA PRO A 216 -4.25 -4.88 3.67
C PRO A 216 -2.87 -4.27 3.42
N PHE A 217 -1.91 -4.44 4.32
CA PHE A 217 -0.54 -3.94 4.24
C PHE A 217 -0.33 -2.42 4.06
N ALA A 218 -1.36 -1.60 3.85
CA ALA A 218 -1.25 -0.15 3.75
C ALA A 218 -0.48 0.51 4.92
N PRO A 219 -0.61 0.07 6.19
CA PRO A 219 0.19 0.61 7.29
C PRO A 219 1.69 0.40 7.11
N THR A 220 2.10 -0.73 6.51
CA THR A 220 3.52 -1.00 6.24
C THR A 220 4.07 0.00 5.22
N CYS A 221 3.30 0.35 4.18
CA CYS A 221 3.69 1.37 3.22
C CYS A 221 3.95 2.72 3.90
N VAL A 222 3.06 3.13 4.81
CA VAL A 222 3.17 4.40 5.53
C VAL A 222 4.37 4.39 6.47
N ALA A 223 4.55 3.33 7.25
CA ALA A 223 5.68 3.20 8.18
C ALA A 223 7.03 3.26 7.44
N TRP A 224 7.17 2.54 6.33
CA TRP A 224 8.45 2.44 5.61
C TRP A 224 8.74 3.61 4.67
N ARG A 225 7.72 4.38 4.26
CA ARG A 225 7.93 5.65 3.55
C ARG A 225 8.72 6.64 4.41
N GLY A 226 8.50 6.66 5.73
CA GLY A 226 9.28 7.48 6.66
C GLY A 226 10.78 7.12 6.71
N PHE A 227 11.10 5.83 6.65
CA PHE A 227 12.49 5.36 6.68
C PHE A 227 13.28 5.73 5.41
N HIS A 228 12.62 5.80 4.25
CA HIS A 228 13.28 6.23 3.01
C HIS A 228 13.74 7.70 3.09
N PHE A 229 12.93 8.58 3.69
CA PHE A 229 13.30 9.98 3.91
C PHE A 229 14.41 10.13 4.95
N TYR A 230 14.38 9.32 6.01
CA TYR A 230 15.45 9.29 7.01
C TYR A 230 16.80 8.89 6.39
N TRP A 231 16.81 7.92 5.47
CA TRP A 231 18.02 7.55 4.73
C TRP A 231 18.56 8.68 3.85
N LEU A 232 17.69 9.35 3.09
CA LEU A 232 18.09 10.50 2.26
C LEU A 232 18.77 11.59 3.11
N HIS A 233 18.28 11.79 4.33
CA HIS A 233 18.90 12.71 5.29
C HIS A 233 20.30 12.24 5.70
N CYS A 234 20.45 11.00 6.18
CA CYS A 234 21.75 10.46 6.60
C CYS A 234 22.78 10.39 5.47
N TRP A 235 22.36 10.09 4.24
CA TRP A 235 23.24 10.08 3.08
C TRP A 235 23.78 11.47 2.78
N ARG A 236 22.92 12.50 2.84
CA ARG A 236 23.30 13.89 2.64
C ARG A 236 24.34 14.36 3.66
N ASP A 237 24.20 13.94 4.92
CA ASP A 237 25.13 14.34 5.99
C ASP A 237 26.50 13.67 5.85
N ASN A 238 26.54 12.39 5.43
CA ASN A 238 27.79 11.68 5.15
C ASN A 238 28.58 12.29 3.97
N GLN A 239 27.91 12.84 2.95
CA GLN A 239 28.58 13.55 1.84
C GLN A 239 29.25 14.85 2.28
N LYS A 240 28.74 15.49 3.35
CA LYS A 240 29.31 16.73 3.89
C LYS A 240 30.54 16.46 4.78
N GLY A 241 30.53 15.38 5.55
CA GLY A 241 31.67 14.98 6.40
C GLY A 241 32.92 14.53 5.62
N GLY A 242 32.74 14.00 4.40
CA GLY A 242 33.84 13.56 3.55
C GLY A 242 34.63 14.68 2.84
N ARG A 243 34.19 15.94 2.93
CA ARG A 243 34.88 17.09 2.30
C ARG A 243 35.81 17.88 3.24
N GLN A 244 35.91 17.51 4.52
CA GLN A 244 36.77 18.20 5.49
C GLN A 244 38.12 17.47 5.74
N GLY A 245 38.47 16.50 4.90
CA GLY A 245 39.69 15.68 5.04
C GLY A 245 40.49 15.52 3.75
N LEU A 246 40.51 16.56 2.90
CA LEU A 246 41.45 16.72 1.78
C LEU A 246 42.04 18.12 1.81
#